data_AF-A0A7S0N8X7-F1
#
_entry.id   AF-A0A7S0N8X7-F1
#
_cell.length_a   1.000
_cell.length_b   1.000
_cell.length_c   1.000
_cell.angle_alpha   90.00
_cell.angle_beta   90.00
_cell.angle_gamma   90.00
#
_symmetry.space_group_name_H-M   'P 1'
#
loop_
_entity.id
_entity.type
_entity.pdbx_description
1 polymer ?
#
loop_
_entity_poly.entity_id
_entity_poly.type
_entity_poly.pdbx_seq_one_letter_code
_entity_poly.pdbx_strand_id
1 'polypeptide(L)'
;LDAPAPPGTTAAQRALLPSQHATLRWLQAAGVATVLPHSSWHPTWEGALDAAQAWMRARDSLPFEADGAVLKVDSMEVAARLGVDSGRDPRAAIAWKFAAQERTTLLKDITFTVGVHGKITPMAVLEPVWFGADAGGDSGDSGAKPKAGRKRAGSPGEAKGVCVQA
;
A
#
# COMPACT_ATOMS: atom_id res chain seq x y z
N LEU A 1 5.10 5.96 26.29
CA LEU A 1 4.45 6.69 27.41
C LEU A 1 4.45 8.13 26.94
N ASP A 2 3.45 8.61 26.21
CA ASP A 2 2.11 8.83 26.72
C ASP A 2 1.09 9.04 25.57
N ALA A 3 -0.12 8.53 25.73
CA ALA A 3 -1.35 8.98 25.07
C ALA A 3 -2.49 8.64 26.04
N PRO A 4 -3.55 9.47 26.19
CA PRO A 4 -4.06 10.46 25.23
C PRO A 4 -4.38 11.86 25.82
N ALA A 5 -4.54 12.87 24.95
CA ALA A 5 -5.23 14.11 25.31
C ALA A 5 -6.75 14.01 24.96
N PRO A 6 -7.67 14.36 25.88
CA PRO A 6 -9.13 14.17 25.77
C PRO A 6 -9.84 15.19 24.85
N PRO A 7 -11.13 14.95 24.50
CA PRO A 7 -11.83 15.66 23.43
C PRO A 7 -12.16 17.12 23.79
N GLY A 8 -11.72 18.03 22.94
CA GLY A 8 -11.96 19.48 23.05
C GLY A 8 -11.10 20.34 22.12
N THR A 9 -10.39 19.71 21.19
CA THR A 9 -9.38 20.36 20.37
C THR A 9 -10.00 21.04 19.14
N THR A 10 -10.08 22.37 19.19
CA THR A 10 -10.46 23.24 18.06
C THR A 10 -9.59 22.98 16.82
N ALA A 11 -10.15 23.15 15.63
CA ALA A 11 -9.50 22.96 14.31
C ALA A 11 -8.12 23.66 14.14
N ALA A 12 -7.77 24.61 15.01
CA ALA A 12 -6.48 25.28 15.07
C ALA A 12 -5.33 24.41 15.63
N GLN A 13 -5.58 23.32 16.38
CA GLN A 13 -4.49 22.42 16.84
C GLN A 13 -4.16 21.31 15.83
N ARG A 14 -4.79 21.33 14.64
CA ARG A 14 -4.62 20.38 13.54
C ARG A 14 -3.19 20.37 12.95
N ALA A 15 -2.31 21.26 13.44
CA ALA A 15 -0.91 21.39 13.08
C ALA A 15 0.09 20.74 14.07
N LEU A 16 -0.35 20.05 15.15
CA LEU A 16 0.52 19.84 16.33
C LEU A 16 1.00 18.42 16.66
N LEU A 17 0.77 17.41 15.81
CA LEU A 17 1.37 16.10 16.06
C LEU A 17 2.67 15.94 15.25
N PRO A 18 3.82 15.72 15.91
CA PRO A 18 5.12 15.68 15.24
C PRO A 18 5.30 14.44 14.36
N SER A 19 4.44 13.43 14.53
CA SER A 19 4.53 12.14 13.86
C SER A 19 3.21 11.69 13.24
N GLN A 20 3.30 11.06 12.07
CA GLN A 20 2.21 10.39 11.38
C GLN A 20 1.57 9.31 12.26
N HIS A 21 2.39 8.50 12.94
CA HIS A 21 1.89 7.42 13.80
C HIS A 21 1.08 7.94 15.00
N ALA A 22 1.54 9.01 15.65
CA ALA A 22 0.77 9.65 16.73
C ALA A 22 -0.56 10.23 16.22
N THR A 23 -0.58 10.75 14.99
CA THR A 23 -1.80 11.27 14.36
C THR A 23 -2.84 10.18 14.18
N LEU A 24 -2.43 8.99 13.71
CA LEU A 24 -3.34 7.85 13.58
C LEU A 24 -3.88 7.41 14.94
N ARG A 25 -3.01 7.30 15.96
CA ARG A 25 -3.43 6.95 17.33
C ARG A 25 -4.42 7.96 17.91
N TRP A 26 -4.18 9.24 17.69
CA TRP A 26 -5.09 10.29 18.12
C TRP A 26 -6.46 10.18 17.44
N LEU A 27 -6.50 9.93 16.13
CA LEU A 27 -7.75 9.72 15.40
C LEU A 27 -8.53 8.51 15.92
N GLN A 28 -7.85 7.42 16.25
CA GLN A 28 -8.49 6.25 16.87
C GLN A 28 -9.05 6.56 18.25
N ALA A 29 -8.29 7.26 19.09
CA ALA A 29 -8.75 7.69 20.41
C ALA A 29 -9.97 8.63 20.31
N ALA A 30 -10.07 9.41 19.24
CA ALA A 30 -11.23 10.24 18.92
C ALA A 30 -12.43 9.45 18.37
N GLY A 31 -12.34 8.12 18.23
CA GLY A 31 -13.42 7.26 17.75
C GLY A 31 -13.55 7.22 16.23
N VAL A 32 -12.60 7.77 15.48
CA VAL A 32 -12.56 7.63 14.01
C VAL A 32 -12.09 6.21 13.69
N ALA A 33 -12.80 5.52 12.78
CA ALA A 33 -12.35 4.25 12.25
C ALA A 33 -11.00 4.46 11.52
N THR A 34 -9.94 3.83 12.03
CA THR A 34 -8.59 3.96 11.49
C THR A 34 -8.02 2.60 11.12
N VAL A 35 -7.07 2.60 10.18
CA VAL A 35 -6.30 1.42 9.76
C VAL A 35 -5.25 0.97 10.78
N LEU A 36 -5.35 1.39 12.04
CA LEU A 36 -4.33 1.11 13.05
C LEU A 36 -4.05 -0.37 13.31
N PRO A 37 -5.03 -1.30 13.26
CA PRO A 37 -4.76 -2.73 13.34
C PRO A 37 -3.80 -3.21 12.21
N HIS A 38 -3.71 -2.45 11.13
CA HIS A 38 -2.92 -2.73 9.94
C HIS A 38 -1.79 -1.71 9.72
N SER A 39 -1.42 -0.96 10.76
CA SER A 39 -0.32 0.00 10.70
C SER A 39 0.78 -0.32 11.70
N SER A 40 2.03 -0.10 11.31
CA SER A 40 3.19 -0.31 12.18
C SER A 40 4.24 0.77 11.96
N TRP A 41 4.89 1.19 13.04
CA TRP A 41 6.01 2.13 12.99
C TRP A 41 7.32 1.36 13.15
N HIS A 42 8.32 1.70 12.33
CA HIS A 42 9.62 1.07 12.32
C HIS A 42 10.73 2.14 12.37
N PRO A 43 11.73 2.00 13.23
CA PRO A 43 12.83 2.95 13.29
C PRO A 43 13.75 2.85 12.07
N THR A 44 13.87 1.66 11.46
CA THR A 44 14.77 1.41 10.32
C THR A 44 13.99 1.16 9.03
N TRP A 45 14.64 1.47 7.90
CA TRP A 45 14.12 1.16 6.57
C TRP A 45 13.92 -0.35 6.38
N GLU A 46 14.87 -1.17 6.85
CA GLU A 46 14.80 -2.63 6.74
C GLU A 46 13.57 -3.19 7.47
N GLY A 47 13.29 -2.70 8.68
CA GLY A 47 12.11 -3.14 9.44
C GLY A 47 10.81 -2.76 8.74
N ALA A 48 10.76 -1.56 8.15
CA ALA A 48 9.60 -1.11 7.38
C ALA A 48 9.38 -1.98 6.12
N LEU A 49 10.46 -2.34 5.41
CA LEU A 49 10.38 -3.20 4.25
C LEU A 49 9.93 -4.62 4.61
N ASP A 50 10.47 -5.18 5.69
CA ASP A 50 10.09 -6.52 6.18
C ASP A 50 8.61 -6.55 6.58
N ALA A 51 8.09 -5.47 7.18
CA ALA A 51 6.68 -5.32 7.50
C ALA A 51 5.80 -5.21 6.24
N ALA A 52 6.21 -4.43 5.23
CA ALA A 52 5.49 -4.36 3.96
C ALA A 52 5.43 -5.73 3.26
N GLN A 53 6.52 -6.51 3.31
CA GLN A 53 6.54 -7.88 2.79
C GLN A 53 5.69 -8.85 3.62
N ALA A 54 5.59 -8.65 4.94
CA ALA A 54 4.70 -9.43 5.79
C ALA A 54 3.24 -9.19 5.40
N TRP A 55 2.85 -7.94 5.15
CA TRP A 55 1.51 -7.61 4.66
C TRP A 55 1.20 -8.22 3.29
N MET A 56 2.18 -8.28 2.39
CA MET A 56 2.02 -8.98 1.11
C MET A 56 1.68 -10.47 1.29
N ARG A 57 2.27 -11.13 2.29
CA ARG A 57 1.95 -12.54 2.61
C ARG A 57 0.63 -12.70 3.33
N ALA A 58 0.22 -11.69 4.11
CA ALA A 58 -1.03 -11.68 4.86
C ALA A 58 -2.20 -11.07 4.08
N ARG A 59 -2.02 -10.76 2.78
CA ARG A 59 -3.02 -10.10 1.93
C ARG A 59 -4.39 -10.80 1.98
N ASP A 60 -4.39 -12.13 1.86
CA ASP A 60 -5.62 -12.93 1.82
C ASP A 60 -6.30 -13.07 3.19
N SER A 61 -5.64 -12.63 4.27
CA SER A 61 -6.20 -12.63 5.63
C SER A 61 -6.89 -11.31 6.01
N LEU A 62 -6.77 -10.29 5.16
CA LEU A 62 -7.40 -9.00 5.41
C LEU A 62 -8.91 -9.08 5.11
N PRO A 63 -9.76 -8.45 5.92
CA PRO A 63 -11.21 -8.41 5.67
C PRO A 63 -11.60 -7.45 4.51
N PHE A 64 -10.62 -6.94 3.77
CA PHE A 64 -10.78 -6.02 2.66
C PHE A 64 -9.71 -6.27 1.59
N GLU A 65 -9.98 -5.86 0.36
CA GLU A 65 -9.01 -5.91 -0.73
C GLU A 65 -7.96 -4.80 -0.55
N ALA A 66 -6.70 -5.21 -0.41
CA ALA A 66 -5.56 -4.30 -0.35
C ALA A 66 -4.65 -4.52 -1.56
N ASP A 67 -4.37 -3.43 -2.28
CA ASP A 67 -3.49 -3.42 -3.47
C ASP A 67 -2.00 -3.26 -3.12
N GLY A 68 -1.68 -2.99 -1.85
CA GLY A 68 -0.32 -2.73 -1.41
C GLY A 68 -0.25 -2.20 0.02
N ALA A 69 0.96 -1.86 0.44
CA ALA A 69 1.21 -1.11 1.66
C ALA A 69 1.79 0.27 1.32
N VAL A 70 1.45 1.31 2.07
CA VAL A 70 2.02 2.64 1.92
C VAL A 70 3.09 2.85 2.98
N LEU A 71 4.31 3.16 2.55
CA LEU A 71 5.40 3.58 3.44
C LEU A 71 5.43 5.11 3.49
N LYS A 72 5.36 5.66 4.69
CA LYS A 72 5.36 7.11 4.95
C LYS A 72 6.46 7.46 5.94
N VAL A 73 7.17 8.55 5.69
CA VAL A 73 8.07 9.13 6.70
C VAL A 73 7.24 9.54 7.91
N ASP A 74 7.65 9.10 9.10
CA ASP A 74 6.86 9.34 10.30
C ASP A 74 6.92 10.81 10.73
N SER A 75 8.06 11.48 10.61
CA SER A 75 8.20 12.89 10.99
C SER A 75 7.45 13.83 10.03
N MET A 76 6.47 14.55 10.56
CA MET A 76 5.66 15.50 9.80
C MET A 76 6.47 16.72 9.34
N GLU A 77 7.48 17.13 10.12
CA GLU A 77 8.41 18.20 9.73
C GLU A 77 9.23 17.80 8.50
N VAL A 78 9.76 16.57 8.50
CA VAL A 78 10.50 16.04 7.35
C VAL A 78 9.59 15.89 6.15
N ALA A 79 8.35 15.42 6.35
CA ALA A 79 7.38 15.32 5.27
C ALA A 79 7.03 16.69 4.65
N ALA A 80 6.84 17.71 5.48
CA ALA A 80 6.59 19.09 5.03
C ALA A 80 7.78 19.67 4.25
N ARG A 81 9.02 19.39 4.70
CA ARG A 81 10.25 19.84 4.01
C ARG A 81 10.47 19.15 2.66
N LEU A 82 10.12 17.87 2.56
CA LEU A 82 10.20 17.11 1.31
C LEU A 82 9.18 17.62 0.28
N GLY A 83 8.03 18.10 0.75
CA GLY A 83 7.01 18.73 -0.09
C GLY A 83 6.26 17.75 -0.99
N VAL A 84 5.50 18.31 -1.91
CA VAL A 84 4.68 17.60 -2.89
C VAL A 84 5.23 17.93 -4.27
N ASP A 85 5.40 16.92 -5.11
CA ASP A 85 5.85 17.15 -6.48
C ASP A 85 4.75 17.79 -7.34
N SER A 86 5.13 18.33 -8.51
CA SER A 86 4.21 19.02 -9.44
C SER A 86 3.00 18.15 -9.85
N GLY A 87 3.11 16.83 -9.74
CA GLY A 87 2.06 15.84 -10.02
C GLY A 87 1.06 15.56 -8.88
N ARG A 88 1.13 16.27 -7.75
CA ARG A 88 0.37 16.01 -6.49
C ARG A 88 0.82 14.79 -5.68
N ASP A 89 1.94 14.18 -6.03
CA ASP A 89 2.48 13.05 -5.28
C ASP A 89 3.34 13.53 -4.11
N PRO A 90 3.01 13.14 -2.86
CA PRO A 90 3.81 13.50 -1.69
C PRO A 90 5.14 12.76 -1.72
N ARG A 91 6.27 13.48 -1.71
CA ARG A 91 7.61 12.86 -1.76
C ARG A 91 7.96 12.05 -0.50
N ALA A 92 7.24 12.30 0.58
CA ALA A 92 7.40 11.63 1.87
C ALA A 92 6.61 10.32 2.01
N ALA A 93 5.91 9.88 0.95
CA ALA A 93 5.16 8.64 0.95
C ALA A 93 5.31 7.89 -0.37
N ILE A 94 5.40 6.55 -0.30
CA ILE A 94 5.46 5.68 -1.46
C ILE A 94 4.49 4.51 -1.30
N ALA A 95 3.70 4.24 -2.33
CA ALA A 95 2.84 3.08 -2.39
C ALA A 95 3.64 1.86 -2.87
N TRP A 96 3.79 0.88 -1.99
CA TRP A 96 4.36 -0.42 -2.29
C TRP A 96 3.25 -1.37 -2.74
N LYS A 97 2.98 -1.36 -4.04
CA LYS A 97 1.96 -2.23 -4.64
C LYS A 97 2.39 -3.69 -4.61
N PHE A 98 1.45 -4.58 -4.31
CA PHE A 98 1.68 -6.02 -4.38
C PHE A 98 1.78 -6.47 -5.84
N ALA A 99 2.45 -7.60 -6.06
CA ALA A 99 2.47 -8.20 -7.38
C ALA A 99 1.04 -8.53 -7.82
N ALA A 100 0.69 -8.13 -9.05
CA ALA A 100 -0.61 -8.44 -9.61
C ALA A 100 -0.82 -9.96 -9.66
N GLN A 101 -2.03 -10.42 -9.35
CA GLN A 101 -2.39 -11.81 -9.59
C GLN A 101 -2.54 -12.01 -11.10
N GLU A 102 -1.66 -12.81 -11.67
CA GLU A 102 -1.76 -13.23 -13.06
C GLU A 102 -2.51 -14.57 -13.12
N ARG A 103 -3.45 -14.68 -14.05
CA ARG A 103 -4.19 -15.92 -14.34
C ARG A 103 -4.16 -16.16 -15.84
N THR A 104 -3.88 -17.40 -16.22
CA THR A 104 -3.96 -17.84 -17.62
C THR A 104 -5.41 -18.17 -17.93
N THR A 105 -5.93 -17.65 -19.04
CA THR A 105 -7.29 -17.95 -19.53
C THR A 105 -7.24 -18.30 -21.01
N LEU A 106 -8.26 -18.99 -21.50
CA LEU A 106 -8.39 -19.35 -22.90
C LEU A 106 -8.99 -18.20 -23.72
N LEU A 107 -8.33 -17.88 -24.83
CA LEU A 107 -8.86 -16.98 -25.85
C LEU A 107 -9.92 -17.72 -26.67
N LYS A 108 -11.19 -17.30 -26.57
CA LYS A 108 -12.30 -17.90 -27.31
C LYS A 108 -12.44 -17.33 -28.71
N ASP A 109 -12.35 -16.01 -28.83
CA ASP A 109 -12.53 -15.32 -30.11
C ASP A 109 -11.86 -13.94 -30.12
N ILE A 110 -11.67 -13.35 -31.31
CA ILE A 110 -11.21 -11.98 -31.47
C ILE A 110 -12.23 -11.24 -32.35
N THR A 111 -12.89 -10.25 -31.77
CA THR A 111 -13.82 -9.37 -32.49
C THR A 111 -13.13 -8.06 -32.87
N PHE A 112 -13.55 -7.43 -33.96
CA PHE A 112 -12.95 -6.17 -34.42
C PHE A 112 -13.99 -5.07 -34.42
N THR A 113 -13.68 -3.96 -33.76
CA THR A 113 -14.53 -2.75 -33.76
C THR A 113 -13.86 -1.65 -34.56
N VAL A 114 -14.61 -0.99 -35.44
CA VAL A 114 -14.12 0.13 -36.25
C VAL A 114 -14.59 1.44 -35.62
N GLY A 115 -13.64 2.28 -35.20
CA GLY A 115 -13.92 3.61 -34.70
C GLY A 115 -14.29 4.58 -35.82
N VAL A 116 -14.87 5.72 -35.45
CA VAL A 116 -15.36 6.76 -36.38
C VAL A 116 -14.26 7.31 -37.32
N HIS A 117 -12.99 7.20 -36.91
CA HIS A 117 -11.82 7.58 -37.70
C HIS A 117 -11.17 6.40 -38.45
N GLY A 118 -11.88 5.28 -38.61
CA GLY A 118 -11.37 4.08 -39.28
C GLY A 118 -10.35 3.27 -38.46
N LYS A 119 -10.13 3.62 -37.19
CA LYS A 119 -9.25 2.84 -36.30
C LYS A 119 -9.90 1.50 -35.97
N ILE A 120 -9.27 0.42 -36.43
CA ILE A 120 -9.69 -0.96 -36.11
C ILE A 120 -9.07 -1.34 -34.76
N THR A 121 -9.91 -1.65 -33.77
CA THR A 121 -9.48 -2.10 -32.44
C THR A 121 -9.88 -3.56 -32.26
N PRO A 122 -8.92 -4.50 -32.17
CA PRO A 122 -9.21 -5.89 -31.84
C PRO A 122 -9.59 -6.01 -30.36
N MET A 123 -10.64 -6.78 -30.07
CA MET A 123 -11.13 -7.05 -28.72
C MET A 123 -11.19 -8.57 -28.53
N ALA A 124 -10.39 -9.06 -27.59
CA ALA A 124 -10.32 -10.48 -27.23
C ALA A 124 -11.54 -10.87 -26.38
N VAL A 125 -12.21 -11.94 -26.77
CA VAL A 125 -13.24 -12.62 -25.98
C VAL A 125 -12.55 -13.75 -25.23
N LEU A 126 -12.41 -13.59 -23.92
CA LEU A 126 -11.70 -14.53 -23.05
C LEU A 126 -12.69 -15.39 -22.26
N GLU A 127 -12.26 -16.57 -21.82
CA GLU A 127 -12.98 -17.33 -20.80
C GLU A 127 -12.96 -16.57 -19.46
N PRO A 128 -14.10 -16.43 -18.75
CA PRO A 128 -14.13 -15.76 -17.46
C PRO A 128 -13.21 -16.46 -16.44
N VAL A 129 -12.36 -15.68 -15.80
CA VAL A 129 -11.51 -16.11 -14.69
C VAL A 129 -11.78 -15.24 -13.47
N TRP A 130 -11.80 -15.87 -12.30
CA TRP A 130 -12.06 -15.20 -11.03
C TRP A 130 -10.77 -14.64 -10.43
N PHE A 131 -10.80 -13.37 -10.06
CA PHE A 131 -9.77 -12.68 -9.28
C PHE A 131 -10.37 -12.36 -7.92
N GLY A 132 -10.11 -13.20 -6.92
CA GLY A 132 -10.67 -13.06 -5.57
C GLY A 132 -10.52 -14.35 -4.75
N ALA A 133 -10.52 -14.23 -3.42
CA ALA A 133 -10.34 -15.34 -2.47
C ALA A 133 -11.57 -16.26 -2.34
N ASP A 134 -12.70 -15.92 -2.97
CA ASP A 134 -13.95 -16.62 -2.76
C ASP A 134 -14.19 -17.72 -3.81
N ALA A 135 -14.25 -18.94 -3.27
CA ALA A 135 -14.68 -20.23 -3.83
C ALA A 135 -13.62 -21.07 -4.57
N GLY A 136 -13.37 -22.24 -3.97
CA GLY A 136 -12.42 -23.23 -4.41
C GLY A 136 -12.69 -23.76 -5.81
N GLY A 137 -11.61 -23.87 -6.56
CA GLY A 137 -11.53 -24.48 -7.87
C GLY A 137 -10.07 -24.71 -8.17
N ASP A 138 -9.62 -25.92 -7.87
CA ASP A 138 -8.27 -26.41 -8.09
C ASP A 138 -7.94 -26.34 -9.59
N SER A 139 -6.89 -25.60 -9.93
CA SER A 139 -6.13 -25.82 -11.15
C SER A 139 -4.73 -25.31 -10.87
N GLY A 140 -3.86 -26.25 -10.47
CA GLY A 140 -2.46 -25.99 -10.19
C GLY A 140 -1.79 -25.24 -11.33
N ASP A 141 -1.00 -24.23 -10.96
CA ASP A 141 0.13 -23.83 -11.76
C ASP A 141 1.37 -23.70 -10.88
N SER A 142 2.42 -24.25 -11.46
CA SER A 142 3.75 -24.53 -11.00
C SER A 142 4.53 -23.30 -10.55
N GLY A 143 5.44 -23.52 -9.60
CA GLY A 143 6.11 -22.48 -8.85
C GLY A 143 6.97 -21.52 -9.68
N ALA A 144 6.74 -20.22 -9.47
CA ALA A 144 7.70 -19.17 -9.75
C ALA A 144 8.21 -18.60 -8.42
N LYS A 145 9.42 -19.01 -8.00
CA LYS A 145 10.10 -18.36 -6.87
C LYS A 145 10.52 -16.94 -7.27
N PRO A 146 10.19 -15.89 -6.50
CA PRO A 146 10.71 -14.56 -6.77
C PRO A 146 12.22 -14.53 -6.51
N LYS A 147 12.99 -14.00 -7.47
CA LYS A 147 14.44 -13.84 -7.33
C LYS A 147 14.75 -12.81 -6.26
N ALA A 148 15.50 -13.23 -5.25
CA ALA A 148 16.04 -12.38 -4.19
C ALA A 148 17.00 -11.33 -4.76
N GLY A 149 16.61 -10.06 -4.70
CA GLY A 149 17.50 -8.93 -4.96
C GLY A 149 18.54 -8.78 -3.84
N ARG A 150 19.81 -8.62 -4.21
CA ARG A 150 20.95 -8.40 -3.29
C ARG A 150 20.71 -7.18 -2.39
N LYS A 151 20.85 -7.38 -1.06
CA LYS A 151 20.96 -6.29 -0.08
C LYS A 151 22.31 -5.56 -0.27
N ARG A 152 22.30 -4.24 -0.41
CA ARG A 152 23.45 -3.38 -0.12
C ARG A 152 23.29 -2.86 1.31
N ALA A 153 24.25 -3.16 2.17
CA ALA A 153 24.32 -2.60 3.52
C ALA A 153 24.73 -1.12 3.41
N GLY A 154 23.85 -0.23 3.83
CA GLY A 154 24.16 1.17 4.10
C GLY A 154 24.19 1.38 5.62
N SER A 155 25.24 2.03 6.11
CA SER A 155 25.47 2.33 7.53
C SER A 155 24.28 3.06 8.20
N PRO A 156 24.08 2.89 9.53
CA PRO A 156 22.96 3.47 10.25
C PRO A 156 23.17 4.98 10.42
N GLY A 157 22.67 5.76 9.47
CA GLY A 157 22.43 7.18 9.64
C GLY A 157 21.18 7.40 10.49
N GLU A 158 21.28 8.32 11.44
CA GLU A 158 20.26 8.77 12.40
C GLU A 158 18.81 8.63 11.89
N ALA A 159 18.13 7.58 12.36
CA ALA A 159 16.94 7.06 11.70
C ALA A 159 15.66 7.79 12.14
N LYS A 160 15.14 8.63 11.24
CA LYS A 160 13.80 9.22 11.35
C LYS A 160 12.82 8.18 10.79
N GLY A 161 12.24 7.37 11.67
CA GLY A 161 11.48 6.15 11.34
C GLY A 161 10.37 6.28 10.28
N VAL A 162 9.89 5.12 9.83
CA VAL A 162 8.90 4.95 8.75
C VAL A 162 7.65 4.29 9.30
N CYS A 163 6.49 4.87 8.98
CA CYS A 163 5.19 4.28 9.23
C CYS A 163 4.74 3.49 8.00
N VAL A 164 4.35 2.23 8.19
CA VAL A 164 3.80 1.36 7.15
C VAL A 164 2.32 1.15 7.42
N GLN A 165 1.48 1.35 6.40
CA GLN A 165 0.04 1.16 6.47
C GLN A 165 -0.38 0.20 5.34
N ALA A 166 -1.10 -0.88 5.64
CA ALA A 166 -1.76 -1.69 4.62
C ALA A 166 -3.15 -1.13 4.28
#